data_AF-A0A702BAY4-F1
#
_entry.id   AF-A0A702BAY4-F1
#
_cell.length_a   1.000
_cell.length_b   1.000
_cell.length_c   1.000
_cell.angle_alpha   90.00
_cell.angle_beta   90.00
_cell.angle_gamma   90.00
#
_symmetry.space_group_name_H-M   'P 1'
#
loop_
_entity.id
_entity.type
_entity.pdbx_description
1 polymer ?
#
loop_
_entity_poly.entity_id
_entity_poly.type
_entity_poly.pdbx_seq_one_letter_code
_entity_poly.pdbx_strand_id
1 'polypeptide(L)'
;MANYRIKASGIHSEALDSIVDKVYSIASVKDNKDVLVLASQIDIAKNDERIERIFGKVMFDLLVKRRQNSVGVADVNFEVEPYDYLKNHPDRAYGRTVVVLNPSLNDLDNLFQNNSADLDLIVIEMQIDGELDSWVQANKALDI
;
A
#
# COMPACT_ATOMS: atom_id res chain seq x y z
N MET A 1 -2.70 -13.94 -7.66
CA MET A 1 -2.37 -13.11 -6.49
C MET A 1 -0.93 -13.32 -6.07
N ALA A 2 -0.11 -12.30 -6.27
CA ALA A 2 1.19 -12.12 -5.66
C ALA A 2 1.04 -11.23 -4.42
N ASN A 3 1.77 -11.58 -3.35
CA ASN A 3 1.82 -10.81 -2.12
C ASN A 3 3.25 -10.35 -1.88
N TYR A 4 3.44 -9.06 -1.66
CA TYR A 4 4.73 -8.42 -1.44
C TYR A 4 4.74 -7.82 -0.04
N ARG A 5 5.90 -7.88 0.64
CA ARG A 5 6.15 -7.06 1.83
C ARG A 5 7.39 -6.21 1.64
N ILE A 6 7.24 -4.93 1.94
CA ILE A 6 8.33 -3.97 1.99
C ILE A 6 8.53 -3.55 3.45
N LYS A 7 9.70 -3.87 4.00
CA LYS A 7 10.10 -3.43 5.35
C LYS A 7 10.92 -2.15 5.21
N ALA A 8 10.40 -1.04 5.75
CA ALA A 8 11.05 0.26 5.68
C ALA A 8 11.28 0.83 7.10
N SER A 9 12.06 0.09 7.90
CA SER A 9 12.35 0.38 9.31
C SER A 9 13.85 0.49 9.59
N GLY A 10 14.21 1.27 10.62
CA GLY A 10 15.59 1.41 11.09
C GLY A 10 16.58 1.78 9.98
N ILE A 11 17.58 0.92 9.76
CA ILE A 11 18.60 1.08 8.72
C ILE A 11 18.05 1.04 7.28
N HIS A 12 16.82 0.55 7.09
CA HIS A 12 16.15 0.46 5.80
C HIS A 12 15.17 1.61 5.55
N SER A 13 15.17 2.66 6.38
CA SER A 13 14.28 3.80 6.19
C SER A 13 14.49 4.52 4.85
N GLU A 14 15.67 4.44 4.24
CA GLU A 14 15.95 4.91 2.87
C GLU A 14 15.14 4.19 1.79
N ALA A 15 14.65 2.97 2.07
CA ALA A 15 13.78 2.25 1.15
C ALA A 15 12.39 2.90 1.00
N LEU A 16 11.99 3.81 1.91
CA LEU A 16 10.73 4.57 1.78
C LEU A 16 10.68 5.33 0.46
N ASP A 17 11.79 5.93 0.05
CA ASP A 17 11.84 6.81 -1.12
C ASP A 17 11.73 6.05 -2.45
N SER A 18 11.91 4.71 -2.45
CA SER A 18 11.80 3.85 -3.64
C SER A 18 10.51 3.03 -3.71
N ILE A 19 9.62 3.19 -2.73
CA ILE A 19 8.38 2.39 -2.66
C ILE A 19 7.48 2.65 -3.86
N VAL A 20 7.26 3.90 -4.25
CA VAL A 20 6.42 4.22 -5.41
C VAL A 20 6.99 3.62 -6.70
N ASP A 21 8.32 3.64 -6.87
CA ASP A 21 8.97 3.03 -8.04
C ASP A 21 8.75 1.50 -8.06
N LYS A 22 8.87 0.84 -6.90
CA LYS A 22 8.58 -0.60 -6.78
C LYS A 22 7.11 -0.89 -7.07
N VAL A 23 6.17 -0.13 -6.49
CA VAL A 23 4.72 -0.30 -6.74
C VAL A 23 4.39 -0.08 -8.21
N TYR A 24 4.97 0.95 -8.84
CA TYR A 24 4.83 1.22 -10.27
C TYR A 24 5.34 0.05 -11.12
N SER A 25 6.51 -0.52 -10.79
CA SER A 25 7.08 -1.65 -11.52
C SER A 25 6.16 -2.88 -11.54
N ILE A 26 5.37 -3.06 -10.47
CA ILE A 26 4.39 -4.15 -10.34
C ILE A 26 3.09 -3.80 -11.07
N ALA A 27 2.57 -2.59 -10.88
CA ALA A 27 1.27 -2.20 -11.45
C ALA A 27 1.33 -1.99 -12.98
N SER A 28 2.43 -1.47 -13.51
CA SER A 28 2.56 -1.12 -14.94
C SER A 28 2.51 -2.32 -15.89
N VAL A 29 2.81 -3.53 -15.41
CA VAL A 29 2.77 -4.77 -16.21
C VAL A 29 1.42 -5.48 -16.16
N LYS A 30 0.44 -4.96 -15.42
CA LYS A 30 -0.90 -5.54 -15.29
C LYS A 30 -1.87 -4.94 -16.30
N ASP A 31 -2.95 -5.69 -16.58
CA ASP A 31 -4.07 -5.21 -17.40
C ASP A 31 -4.78 -4.04 -16.73
N ASN A 32 -5.02 -4.14 -15.42
CA ASN A 32 -5.49 -3.03 -14.59
C ASN A 32 -4.30 -2.37 -13.89
N LYS A 33 -3.96 -1.17 -14.34
CA LYS A 33 -2.82 -0.37 -13.87
C LYS A 33 -3.16 0.59 -12.75
N ASP A 34 -4.35 0.46 -12.15
CA ASP A 34 -4.72 1.28 -11.02
C ASP A 34 -4.17 0.69 -9.71
N VAL A 35 -3.68 1.58 -8.86
CA VAL A 35 -3.18 1.29 -7.51
C VAL A 35 -4.15 1.89 -6.50
N LEU A 36 -4.61 1.06 -5.56
CA LEU A 36 -5.37 1.51 -4.40
C LEU A 36 -4.47 1.44 -3.17
N VAL A 37 -4.13 2.59 -2.60
CA VAL A 37 -3.36 2.66 -1.36
C VAL A 37 -4.30 2.83 -0.19
N LEU A 38 -4.20 1.93 0.79
CA LEU A 38 -4.97 1.92 2.01
C LEU A 38 -4.10 2.40 3.16
N ALA A 39 -4.53 3.49 3.80
CA ALA A 39 -3.90 4.04 4.99
C ALA A 39 -4.81 3.87 6.21
N SER A 40 -4.25 3.70 7.41
CA SER A 40 -5.06 3.48 8.61
C SER A 40 -6.00 4.62 8.92
N GLN A 41 -5.47 5.84 8.93
CA GLN A 41 -6.24 7.06 9.04
C GLN A 41 -5.54 8.13 8.21
N ILE A 42 -6.18 8.59 7.14
CA ILE A 42 -5.53 9.55 6.26
C ILE A 42 -5.27 10.90 6.97
N ASP A 43 -6.04 11.24 8.01
CA ASP A 43 -5.76 12.44 8.82
C ASP A 43 -4.52 12.31 9.70
N ILE A 44 -4.19 11.09 10.14
CA ILE A 44 -2.88 10.80 10.76
C ILE A 44 -1.79 10.87 9.68
N ALA A 45 -2.06 10.33 8.48
CA ALA A 45 -1.10 10.30 7.39
C ALA A 45 -0.65 11.69 6.90
N LYS A 46 -1.49 12.72 7.04
CA LYS A 46 -1.15 14.12 6.66
C LYS A 46 0.07 14.68 7.39
N ASN A 47 0.39 14.15 8.56
CA ASN A 47 1.50 14.61 9.41
C ASN A 47 2.63 13.58 9.51
N ASP A 48 2.59 12.49 8.74
CA ASP A 48 3.61 11.44 8.79
C ASP A 48 4.66 11.67 7.69
N GLU A 49 5.84 12.13 8.09
CA GLU A 49 6.98 12.35 7.17
C GLU A 49 7.39 11.08 6.42
N ARG A 50 7.14 9.88 6.98
CA ARG A 50 7.44 8.62 6.30
C ARG A 50 6.51 8.38 5.13
N ILE A 51 5.24 8.77 5.26
CA ILE A 51 4.26 8.68 4.16
C ILE A 51 4.59 9.73 3.09
N GLU A 52 5.03 10.93 3.49
CA GLU A 52 5.55 11.91 2.52
C GLU A 52 6.75 11.38 1.74
N ARG A 53 7.66 10.66 2.39
CA ARG A 53 8.81 10.01 1.73
C ARG A 53 8.38 8.93 0.73
N ILE A 54 7.38 8.12 1.09
CA ILE A 54 6.82 7.10 0.17
C ILE A 54 6.30 7.74 -1.11
N PHE A 55 5.43 8.73 -0.96
CA PHE A 55 4.75 9.32 -2.11
C PHE A 55 5.60 10.37 -2.83
N GLY A 56 6.63 10.90 -2.18
CA GLY A 56 7.26 12.14 -2.58
C GLY A 56 6.32 13.35 -2.39
N LYS A 57 6.93 14.53 -2.30
CA LYS A 57 6.24 15.78 -1.97
C LYS A 57 4.99 16.05 -2.82
N VAL A 58 5.08 15.84 -4.14
CA VAL A 58 4.00 16.19 -5.08
C VAL A 58 2.79 15.27 -4.90
N MET A 59 2.98 13.94 -4.95
CA MET A 59 1.85 13.02 -4.79
C MET A 59 1.28 13.10 -3.37
N PHE A 60 2.11 13.28 -2.35
CA PHE A 60 1.66 13.45 -0.97
C PHE A 60 0.75 14.68 -0.82
N ASP A 61 1.16 15.83 -1.36
CA ASP A 61 0.34 17.05 -1.31
C ASP A 61 -0.99 16.88 -2.04
N LEU A 62 -1.01 16.17 -3.18
CA LEU A 62 -2.22 15.97 -3.98
C LEU A 62 -3.16 14.93 -3.36
N LEU A 63 -2.66 13.73 -3.04
CA LEU A 63 -3.47 12.60 -2.57
C LEU A 63 -3.82 12.73 -1.08
N VAL A 64 -2.86 13.09 -0.23
CA VAL A 64 -3.03 13.03 1.23
C VAL A 64 -3.52 14.37 1.79
N LYS A 65 -2.90 15.49 1.40
CA LYS A 65 -3.30 16.82 1.92
C LYS A 65 -4.54 17.36 1.23
N ARG A 66 -4.55 17.40 -0.11
CA ARG A 66 -5.65 17.96 -0.91
C ARG A 66 -6.79 16.99 -1.19
N ARG A 67 -6.59 15.68 -0.95
CA ARG A 67 -7.59 14.63 -1.20
C ARG A 67 -8.08 14.63 -2.65
N GLN A 68 -7.18 14.76 -3.61
CA GLN A 68 -7.53 14.46 -4.99
C GLN A 68 -7.84 12.97 -5.13
N ASN A 69 -8.84 12.66 -5.95
CA ASN A 69 -9.31 11.28 -6.12
C ASN A 69 -8.21 10.36 -6.67
N SER A 70 -7.35 10.87 -7.55
CA SER A 70 -6.27 10.09 -8.13
C SER A 70 -5.12 10.97 -8.62
N VAL A 71 -3.91 10.41 -8.64
CA VAL A 71 -2.73 11.01 -9.27
C VAL A 71 -2.08 9.97 -10.18
N GLY A 72 -1.85 10.36 -11.44
CA GLY A 72 -1.18 9.52 -12.42
C GLY A 72 0.34 9.63 -12.31
N VAL A 73 1.02 8.48 -12.32
CA VAL A 73 2.47 8.35 -12.51
C VAL A 73 2.67 7.54 -13.79
N ALA A 74 3.05 8.23 -14.87
CA ALA A 74 3.02 7.68 -16.23
C ALA A 74 1.63 7.10 -16.59
N ASP A 75 1.51 5.78 -16.72
CA ASP A 75 0.28 5.05 -17.07
C ASP A 75 -0.38 4.34 -15.88
N VAL A 76 0.11 4.56 -14.66
CA VAL A 76 -0.41 3.99 -13.41
C VAL A 76 -1.13 5.08 -12.61
N ASN A 77 -2.36 4.82 -12.17
CA ASN A 77 -3.11 5.77 -11.34
C ASN A 77 -3.08 5.35 -9.87
N PHE A 78 -2.71 6.28 -8.99
CA PHE A 78 -2.71 6.05 -7.55
C PHE A 78 -3.93 6.73 -6.91
N GLU A 79 -4.64 5.99 -6.06
CA GLU A 79 -5.72 6.45 -5.20
C GLU A 79 -5.35 6.16 -3.75
N VAL A 80 -5.74 7.03 -2.80
CA VAL A 80 -5.49 6.82 -1.37
C VAL A 80 -6.80 6.84 -0.61
N GLU A 81 -7.10 5.73 0.07
CA GLU A 81 -8.34 5.53 0.81
C GLU A 81 -8.05 4.99 2.24
N PRO A 82 -8.96 5.17 3.21
CA PRO A 82 -8.80 4.59 4.53
C PRO A 82 -9.01 3.06 4.49
N TYR A 83 -8.50 2.31 5.46
CA TYR A 83 -8.70 0.85 5.51
C TYR A 83 -10.17 0.42 5.45
N ASP A 84 -11.06 1.17 6.10
CA ASP A 84 -12.50 0.87 6.12
C ASP A 84 -13.19 1.04 4.76
N TYR A 85 -12.51 1.60 3.75
CA TYR A 85 -13.04 1.77 2.41
C TYR A 85 -13.48 0.43 1.78
N LEU A 86 -12.62 -0.59 1.87
CA LEU A 86 -12.90 -1.91 1.30
C LEU A 86 -13.99 -2.68 2.07
N LYS A 87 -14.22 -2.39 3.35
CA LYS A 87 -15.33 -2.99 4.10
C LYS A 87 -16.68 -2.66 3.47
N ASN A 88 -16.79 -1.47 2.89
CA ASN A 88 -18.01 -0.97 2.28
C ASN A 88 -18.05 -1.19 0.76
N HIS A 89 -16.89 -1.40 0.11
CA HIS A 89 -16.76 -1.45 -1.34
C HIS A 89 -15.76 -2.55 -1.78
N PRO A 90 -16.06 -3.84 -1.55
CA PRO A 90 -15.11 -4.94 -1.82
C PRO A 90 -14.68 -5.02 -3.30
N ASP A 91 -15.60 -4.77 -4.23
CA ASP A 91 -15.33 -4.87 -5.68
C ASP A 91 -14.36 -3.78 -6.19
N ARG A 92 -14.14 -2.70 -5.41
CA ARG A 92 -13.24 -1.60 -5.81
C ARG A 92 -11.78 -2.02 -5.87
N ALA A 93 -11.41 -3.12 -5.23
CA ALA A 93 -10.07 -3.67 -5.31
C ALA A 93 -9.85 -4.51 -6.57
N TYR A 94 -10.90 -5.06 -7.19
CA TYR A 94 -10.80 -6.14 -8.18
C TYR A 94 -9.81 -5.85 -9.33
N GLY A 95 -8.85 -6.77 -9.52
CA GLY A 95 -7.79 -6.68 -10.54
C GLY A 95 -6.72 -5.61 -10.29
N ARG A 96 -6.90 -4.73 -9.29
CA ARG A 96 -5.95 -3.65 -8.97
C ARG A 96 -4.75 -4.17 -8.18
N THR A 97 -3.74 -3.34 -8.09
CA THR A 97 -2.68 -3.50 -7.10
C THR A 97 -3.10 -2.76 -5.83
N VAL A 98 -3.20 -3.47 -4.71
CA VAL A 98 -3.58 -2.89 -3.42
C VAL A 98 -2.32 -2.72 -2.58
N VAL A 99 -2.10 -1.51 -2.10
CA VAL A 99 -0.98 -1.16 -1.23
C VAL A 99 -1.52 -0.86 0.16
N VAL A 100 -0.91 -1.42 1.20
CA VAL A 100 -1.42 -1.36 2.58
C VAL A 100 -0.32 -0.75 3.45
N LEU A 101 -0.54 0.46 3.97
CA LEU A 101 0.46 1.24 4.72
C LEU A 101 0.35 1.01 6.24
N ASN A 102 1.35 0.33 6.79
CA ASN A 102 1.49 0.03 8.21
C ASN A 102 0.22 -0.61 8.83
N PRO A 103 -0.27 -1.74 8.29
CA PRO A 103 -1.48 -2.41 8.80
C PRO A 103 -1.24 -3.10 10.13
N SER A 104 -2.31 -3.30 10.91
CA SER A 104 -2.30 -4.32 11.97
C SER A 104 -2.52 -5.73 11.38
N LEU A 105 -2.18 -6.77 12.15
CA LEU A 105 -2.49 -8.17 11.77
C LEU A 105 -3.99 -8.36 11.51
N ASN A 106 -4.84 -7.77 12.35
CA ASN A 106 -6.29 -7.85 12.20
C ASN A 106 -6.79 -7.18 10.90
N ASP A 107 -6.17 -6.07 10.49
CA ASP A 107 -6.54 -5.38 9.25
C ASP A 107 -6.20 -6.24 8.04
N LEU A 108 -5.02 -6.88 8.06
CA LEU A 108 -4.63 -7.82 7.01
C LEU A 108 -5.57 -9.02 6.95
N ASP A 109 -5.83 -9.66 8.08
CA ASP A 109 -6.70 -10.84 8.13
C ASP A 109 -8.09 -10.53 7.57
N ASN A 110 -8.66 -9.38 7.93
CA ASN A 110 -9.91 -8.91 7.35
C ASN A 110 -9.81 -8.67 5.84
N LEU A 111 -8.69 -8.13 5.38
CA LEU A 111 -8.48 -7.83 3.96
C LEU A 111 -8.31 -9.11 3.13
N PHE A 112 -7.65 -10.14 3.68
CA PHE A 112 -7.50 -11.45 3.04
C PHE A 112 -8.76 -12.30 3.07
N GLN A 113 -9.53 -12.26 4.16
CA GLN A 113 -10.76 -13.06 4.27
C GLN A 113 -11.89 -12.54 3.38
N ASN A 114 -11.94 -11.23 3.12
CA ASN A 114 -13.07 -10.58 2.46
C ASN A 114 -12.84 -10.21 0.99
N ASN A 115 -11.61 -10.28 0.48
CA ASN A 115 -11.31 -9.91 -0.91
C ASN A 115 -10.90 -11.09 -1.78
N SER A 116 -11.29 -11.03 -3.06
CA SER A 116 -11.13 -12.08 -4.08
C SER A 116 -9.65 -12.42 -4.38
N ALA A 117 -9.41 -13.65 -4.86
CA ALA A 117 -8.10 -14.22 -5.23
C ALA A 117 -7.33 -13.51 -6.37
N ASP A 118 -7.87 -12.41 -6.92
CA ASP A 118 -7.34 -11.68 -8.09
C ASP A 118 -6.65 -10.36 -7.74
N LEU A 119 -6.42 -10.08 -6.45
CA LEU A 119 -5.68 -8.90 -6.01
C LEU A 119 -4.19 -9.20 -5.93
N ASP A 120 -3.34 -8.23 -6.26
CA ASP A 120 -1.96 -8.25 -5.78
C ASP A 120 -1.85 -7.32 -4.59
N LEU A 121 -1.33 -7.84 -3.48
CA LEU A 121 -1.24 -7.11 -2.23
C LEU A 121 0.21 -6.73 -1.95
N ILE A 122 0.46 -5.44 -1.71
CA ILE A 122 1.75 -4.92 -1.28
C ILE A 122 1.58 -4.37 0.14
N VAL A 123 2.16 -5.06 1.11
CA VAL A 123 2.18 -4.62 2.50
C VAL A 123 3.45 -3.81 2.75
N ILE A 124 3.29 -2.54 3.13
CA ILE A 124 4.40 -1.68 3.50
C ILE A 124 4.39 -1.52 5.01
N GLU A 125 5.46 -1.96 5.65
CA GLU A 125 5.63 -1.87 7.09
C GLU A 125 6.65 -0.80 7.43
N MET A 126 6.22 0.12 8.31
CA MET A 126 7.00 1.25 8.78
C MET A 126 7.11 1.20 10.31
N GLN A 127 7.38 0.01 10.88
CA GLN A 127 7.45 -0.22 12.33
C GLN A 127 8.86 -0.01 12.89
N ILE A 128 8.96 0.06 14.23
CA ILE A 128 10.23 -0.10 14.95
C ILE A 128 10.43 -1.57 15.37
N ASP A 129 9.35 -2.36 15.61
CA ASP A 129 9.43 -3.74 16.14
C ASP A 129 8.36 -4.71 15.57
N GLY A 130 8.68 -5.38 14.45
CA GLY A 130 8.50 -6.82 14.20
C GLY A 130 7.13 -7.55 14.21
N GLU A 131 5.99 -6.95 14.52
CA GLU A 131 4.73 -7.71 14.72
C GLU A 131 4.22 -8.47 13.47
N LEU A 132 4.59 -8.03 12.27
CA LEU A 132 4.19 -8.66 11.00
C LEU A 132 5.17 -9.75 10.52
N ASP A 133 6.27 -9.99 11.23
CA ASP A 133 7.32 -10.95 10.83
C ASP A 133 6.77 -12.36 10.69
N SER A 134 5.90 -12.77 11.62
CA SER A 134 5.27 -14.08 11.61
C SER A 134 4.33 -14.28 10.42
N TRP A 135 3.60 -13.24 10.00
CA TRP A 135 2.69 -13.33 8.85
C TRP A 135 3.46 -13.56 7.54
N VAL A 136 4.60 -12.89 7.35
CA VAL A 136 5.42 -13.07 6.13
C VAL A 136 6.19 -14.36 6.09
N GLN A 137 6.69 -14.82 7.23
CA GLN A 137 7.26 -16.15 7.31
C GLN A 137 6.20 -17.22 6.99
N ALA A 138 4.95 -17.02 7.41
CA ALA A 138 3.85 -17.94 7.13
C ALA A 138 3.38 -17.90 5.66
N ASN A 139 3.43 -16.73 5.01
CA ASN A 139 2.84 -16.53 3.67
C ASN A 139 3.86 -16.48 2.53
N LYS A 140 5.12 -16.84 2.77
CA LYS A 140 6.22 -16.83 1.78
C LYS A 140 6.30 -15.52 0.99
N ALA A 141 6.02 -14.38 1.62
CA ALA A 141 6.18 -13.07 1.00
C ALA A 141 7.67 -12.67 1.00
N LEU A 142 8.44 -13.40 0.21
CA LEU A 142 9.75 -13.01 -0.26
C LEU A 142 9.53 -12.47 -1.68
N ASP A 143 10.18 -11.34 -2.00
CA ASP A 143 10.45 -10.98 -3.39
C ASP A 143 10.97 -12.26 -4.09
N ILE A 144 10.26 -12.77 -5.10
CA ILE A 144 10.83 -13.75 -6.04
C ILE A 144 11.36 -12.95 -7.23
#